data_AF-J7I9P0-F1
#
_entry.id   AF-J7I9P0-F1
#
_cell.length_a   1.000
_cell.length_b   1.000
_cell.length_c   1.000
_cell.angle_alpha   90.00
_cell.angle_beta   90.00
_cell.angle_gamma   90.00
#
_symmetry.space_group_name_H-M   'P 1'
#
loop_
_entity.id
_entity.type
_entity.pdbx_description
1 polymer ?
#
loop_
_entity_poly.entity_id
_entity_poly.type
_entity_poly.pdbx_seq_one_letter_code
_entity_poly.pdbx_strand_id
1 'polypeptide(L)'
;ARDGIVPDVQGSIGPMKQIEEMRGQGFPIAYVGDVVGTGSSRKSATNSVLWFFGDDVPYVPNKRAGGFCFGTKIAPIFYNTMEDAGALPIEFDVSNINMGDVIDVYPYEGKVCKHDSDEVITTFEMKTPVLLDEVRAGGRIPLIIGRGLTSKARAELGLPAFDLFKTPDQPAESTKGFTLAQKMVGKACG
;
A
#
# COMPACT_ATOMS: atom_id res chain seq x y z
N ALA A 1 -7.47 -17.17 20.72
CA ALA A 1 -6.48 -16.14 20.33
C ALA A 1 -5.64 -16.68 19.17
N ARG A 2 -5.04 -15.79 18.37
CA ARG A 2 -3.99 -16.17 17.41
C ARG A 2 -2.64 -16.07 18.14
N ASP A 3 -1.62 -16.74 17.64
CA ASP A 3 -0.28 -16.62 18.22
C ASP A 3 0.20 -15.15 18.17
N GLY A 4 0.86 -14.69 19.23
CA GLY A 4 1.29 -13.30 19.40
C GLY A 4 0.21 -12.21 19.52
N ILE A 5 -1.09 -12.55 19.44
CA ILE A 5 -2.21 -11.59 19.47
C ILE A 5 -3.15 -11.90 20.63
N VAL A 6 -3.19 -11.00 21.62
CA VAL A 6 -4.01 -11.15 22.82
C VAL A 6 -5.23 -10.20 22.74
N PRO A 7 -6.44 -10.71 22.42
CA PRO A 7 -7.63 -9.87 22.41
C PRO A 7 -8.02 -9.43 23.82
N ASP A 8 -8.53 -8.19 23.96
CA ASP A 8 -9.04 -7.67 25.22
C ASP A 8 -10.23 -8.49 25.73
N VAL A 9 -11.12 -8.92 24.83
CA VAL A 9 -12.21 -9.85 25.11
C VAL A 9 -12.30 -10.87 23.98
N GLN A 10 -11.88 -12.10 24.25
CA GLN A 10 -11.85 -13.19 23.27
C GLN A 10 -13.22 -13.36 22.57
N GLY A 11 -13.21 -13.22 21.24
CA GLY A 11 -14.41 -13.38 20.41
C GLY A 11 -15.29 -12.13 20.27
N SER A 12 -14.94 -11.01 20.91
CA SER A 12 -15.74 -9.77 20.88
C SER A 12 -14.91 -8.52 20.60
N ILE A 13 -13.82 -8.31 21.35
CA ILE A 13 -12.98 -7.12 21.26
C ILE A 13 -11.55 -7.54 20.90
N GLY A 14 -10.97 -6.89 19.89
CA GLY A 14 -9.61 -7.14 19.41
C GLY A 14 -8.52 -6.74 20.43
N PRO A 15 -7.25 -6.78 20.03
CA PRO A 15 -6.09 -6.51 20.90
C PRO A 15 -5.88 -4.99 21.11
N MET A 16 -6.86 -4.31 21.69
CA MET A 16 -6.85 -2.85 21.81
C MET A 16 -5.73 -2.35 22.71
N LYS A 17 -5.48 -3.04 23.83
CA LYS A 17 -4.38 -2.69 24.75
C LYS A 17 -3.01 -2.82 24.10
N GLN A 18 -2.80 -3.89 23.34
CA GLN A 18 -1.53 -4.13 22.63
C GLN A 18 -1.28 -3.05 21.57
N ILE A 19 -2.35 -2.62 20.86
CA ILE A 19 -2.26 -1.52 19.89
C ILE A 19 -1.90 -0.20 20.57
N GLU A 20 -2.55 0.13 21.69
CA GLU A 20 -2.25 1.35 22.46
C GLU A 20 -0.80 1.37 22.97
N GLU A 21 -0.31 0.24 23.48
CA GLU A 21 1.08 0.11 23.96
C GLU A 21 2.10 0.36 22.83
N MET A 22 1.85 -0.17 21.63
CA MET A 22 2.71 0.09 20.47
C MET A 22 2.65 1.56 20.01
N ARG A 23 1.48 2.21 20.07
CA ARG A 23 1.36 3.64 19.71
C ARG A 23 2.17 4.54 20.63
N GLY A 24 2.37 4.14 21.88
CA GLY A 24 3.18 4.87 22.86
C GLY A 24 4.67 4.96 22.54
N GLN A 25 5.16 4.20 21.55
CA GLN A 25 6.58 4.12 21.21
C GLN A 25 7.07 5.24 20.27
N GLY A 26 6.18 6.10 19.77
CA GLY A 26 6.54 7.29 19.00
C GLY A 26 6.74 7.08 17.49
N PHE A 27 6.51 5.86 16.99
CA PHE A 27 6.61 5.52 15.57
C PHE A 27 5.24 5.12 14.98
N PRO A 28 5.02 5.30 13.67
CA PRO A 28 3.88 4.70 12.97
C PRO A 28 3.94 3.16 13.06
N ILE A 29 2.78 2.53 13.20
CA ILE A 29 2.67 1.06 13.25
C ILE A 29 2.45 0.53 11.83
N ALA A 30 3.20 -0.48 11.44
CA ALA A 30 2.98 -1.22 10.19
C ALA A 30 2.19 -2.51 10.47
N TYR A 31 1.22 -2.84 9.61
CA TYR A 31 0.57 -4.14 9.64
C TYR A 31 1.42 -5.15 8.88
N VAL A 32 1.96 -6.15 9.57
CA VAL A 32 2.90 -7.13 9.01
C VAL A 32 2.35 -8.55 9.13
N GLY A 33 2.55 -9.39 8.12
CA GLY A 33 2.28 -10.83 8.21
C GLY A 33 2.72 -11.63 7.00
N ASP A 34 2.90 -12.94 7.15
CA ASP A 34 3.42 -13.81 6.09
C ASP A 34 2.53 -13.79 4.83
N VAL A 35 1.21 -13.97 5.04
CA VAL A 35 0.21 -13.95 3.97
C VAL A 35 -0.96 -13.06 4.41
N VAL A 36 -1.12 -11.93 3.71
CA VAL A 36 -2.06 -10.87 4.09
C VAL A 36 -3.22 -10.76 3.09
N GLY A 37 -4.43 -10.58 3.62
CA GLY A 37 -5.59 -10.14 2.84
C GLY A 37 -6.25 -11.22 1.97
N THR A 38 -5.97 -12.51 2.21
CA THR A 38 -6.65 -13.60 1.50
C THR A 38 -8.12 -13.70 1.90
N GLY A 39 -8.93 -14.19 0.97
CA GLY A 39 -10.37 -14.38 1.17
C GLY A 39 -11.21 -13.26 0.54
N SER A 40 -12.19 -12.77 1.30
CA SER A 40 -13.26 -11.92 0.75
C SER A 40 -12.78 -10.52 0.35
N SER A 41 -13.35 -9.96 -0.73
CA SER A 41 -13.18 -8.56 -1.14
C SER A 41 -13.99 -7.58 -0.26
N ARG A 42 -13.81 -7.66 1.05
CA ARG A 42 -14.50 -6.78 2.00
C ARG A 42 -13.58 -5.61 2.37
N LYS A 43 -13.86 -4.43 1.81
CA LYS A 43 -13.14 -3.18 2.12
C LYS A 43 -13.09 -2.86 3.62
N SER A 44 -14.03 -3.38 4.42
CA SER A 44 -14.01 -3.24 5.87
C SER A 44 -12.72 -3.77 6.51
N ALA A 45 -12.05 -4.77 5.93
CA ALA A 45 -10.77 -5.26 6.46
C ALA A 45 -9.70 -4.16 6.41
N THR A 46 -9.50 -3.53 5.25
CA THR A 46 -8.62 -2.37 5.09
C THR A 46 -9.06 -1.22 6.00
N ASN A 47 -10.35 -0.89 6.03
CA ASN A 47 -10.83 0.21 6.87
C ASN A 47 -10.51 -0.01 8.36
N SER A 48 -10.65 -1.23 8.89
CA SER A 48 -10.32 -1.53 10.28
C SER A 48 -8.82 -1.44 10.56
N VAL A 49 -7.97 -1.91 9.64
CA VAL A 49 -6.51 -1.77 9.76
C VAL A 49 -6.12 -0.29 9.76
N LEU A 50 -6.60 0.48 8.78
CA LEU A 50 -6.28 1.91 8.65
C LEU A 50 -6.90 2.77 9.75
N TRP A 51 -8.01 2.34 10.33
CA TRP A 51 -8.55 2.99 11.53
C TRP A 51 -7.51 3.00 12.67
N PHE A 52 -6.78 1.89 12.82
CA PHE A 52 -5.78 1.77 13.86
C PHE A 52 -4.39 2.27 13.48
N PHE A 53 -4.01 2.20 12.21
CA PHE A 53 -2.61 2.43 11.81
C PHE A 53 -2.43 3.46 10.70
N GLY A 54 -3.52 4.07 10.23
CA GLY A 54 -3.51 5.18 9.29
C GLY A 54 -3.71 6.53 9.96
N ASP A 55 -3.75 7.55 9.12
CA ASP A 55 -3.85 8.97 9.48
C ASP A 55 -5.27 9.51 9.29
N ASP A 56 -5.62 10.52 10.08
CA ASP A 56 -6.87 11.25 9.91
C ASP A 56 -6.86 12.02 8.58
N VAL A 57 -7.98 11.95 7.86
CA VAL A 57 -8.17 12.72 6.62
C VAL A 57 -8.81 14.06 6.98
N PRO A 58 -8.16 15.21 6.67
CA PRO A 58 -8.71 16.52 7.02
C PRO A 58 -10.15 16.69 6.54
N TYR A 59 -11.02 17.11 7.46
CA TYR A 59 -12.44 17.38 7.21
C TYR A 59 -13.29 16.18 6.78
N VAL A 60 -12.78 14.94 6.90
CA VAL A 60 -13.53 13.71 6.60
C VAL A 60 -13.66 12.88 7.89
N PRO A 61 -14.79 13.00 8.61
CA PRO A 61 -14.96 12.30 9.88
C PRO A 61 -15.07 10.78 9.68
N ASN A 62 -14.65 10.02 10.70
CA ASN A 62 -14.76 8.56 10.76
C ASN A 62 -14.08 7.82 9.58
N LYS A 63 -13.03 8.41 9.01
CA LYS A 63 -12.25 7.80 7.95
C LYS A 63 -10.77 8.10 8.13
N ARG A 64 -9.96 7.07 7.95
CA ARG A 64 -8.50 7.16 7.92
C ARG A 64 -7.94 6.62 6.61
N ALA A 65 -6.76 7.09 6.25
CA ALA A 65 -6.04 6.76 5.01
C ALA A 65 -4.55 6.60 5.33
N GLY A 66 -3.72 6.32 4.33
CA GLY A 66 -2.28 6.16 4.57
C GLY A 66 -1.95 4.83 5.25
N GLY A 67 -0.90 4.82 6.06
CA GLY A 67 -0.44 3.62 6.79
C GLY A 67 0.39 2.65 5.94
N PHE A 68 0.97 1.66 6.62
CA PHE A 68 1.94 0.73 6.06
C PHE A 68 1.47 -0.72 6.19
N CYS A 69 1.64 -1.51 5.12
CA CYS A 69 1.26 -2.92 5.10
C CYS A 69 2.31 -3.75 4.41
N PHE A 70 2.93 -4.68 5.15
CA PHE A 70 4.02 -5.50 4.65
C PHE A 70 3.67 -6.98 4.77
N GLY A 71 4.15 -7.77 3.83
CA GLY A 71 4.03 -9.21 3.95
C GLY A 71 4.80 -9.96 2.88
N THR A 72 5.16 -11.21 3.16
CA THR A 72 5.80 -12.07 2.16
C THR A 72 4.88 -12.27 0.96
N LYS A 73 3.56 -12.33 1.20
CA LYS A 73 2.54 -12.31 0.15
C LYS A 73 1.33 -11.48 0.54
N ILE A 74 0.86 -10.63 -0.37
CA ILE A 74 -0.35 -9.84 -0.22
C ILE A 74 -1.32 -10.24 -1.33
N ALA A 75 -2.53 -10.62 -0.96
CA ALA A 75 -3.55 -10.99 -1.94
C ALA A 75 -3.87 -9.80 -2.88
N PRO A 76 -3.99 -10.00 -4.21
CA PRO A 76 -4.08 -8.91 -5.17
C PRO A 76 -5.22 -7.91 -4.92
N ILE A 77 -6.39 -8.41 -4.47
CA ILE A 77 -7.55 -7.57 -4.17
C ILE A 77 -7.28 -6.67 -2.95
N PHE A 78 -6.67 -7.24 -1.92
CA PHE A 78 -6.32 -6.50 -0.71
C PHE A 78 -5.23 -5.46 -1.00
N TYR A 79 -4.21 -5.83 -1.78
CA TYR A 79 -3.17 -4.92 -2.26
C TYR A 79 -3.80 -3.68 -2.93
N ASN A 80 -4.68 -3.91 -3.92
CA ASN A 80 -5.37 -2.84 -4.62
C ASN A 80 -6.27 -1.99 -3.70
N THR A 81 -6.84 -2.59 -2.65
CA THR A 81 -7.67 -1.86 -1.70
C THR A 81 -6.83 -0.95 -0.79
N MET A 82 -5.61 -1.39 -0.44
CA MET A 82 -4.64 -0.62 0.34
C MET A 82 -4.10 0.58 -0.47
N GLU A 83 -3.66 0.37 -1.71
CA GLU A 83 -3.17 1.46 -2.58
C GLU A 83 -4.29 2.49 -2.89
N ASP A 84 -5.54 2.04 -3.08
CA ASP A 84 -6.68 2.93 -3.29
C ASP A 84 -7.00 3.79 -2.06
N ALA A 85 -6.60 3.33 -0.87
CA ALA A 85 -6.79 4.04 0.39
C ALA A 85 -5.58 4.89 0.81
N GLY A 86 -4.56 5.00 -0.06
CA GLY A 86 -3.36 5.80 0.20
C GLY A 86 -2.31 5.09 1.05
N ALA A 87 -2.52 3.84 1.41
CA ALA A 87 -1.53 3.04 2.13
C ALA A 87 -0.37 2.63 1.23
N LEU A 88 0.75 2.25 1.84
CA LEU A 88 1.93 1.70 1.15
C LEU A 88 2.02 0.17 1.37
N PRO A 89 1.40 -0.65 0.48
CA PRO A 89 1.55 -2.10 0.50
C PRO A 89 2.84 -2.56 -0.21
N ILE A 90 3.71 -3.32 0.47
CA ILE A 90 4.96 -3.84 -0.10
C ILE A 90 5.07 -5.35 0.18
N GLU A 91 5.41 -6.13 -0.84
CA GLU A 91 5.75 -7.54 -0.69
C GLU A 91 7.27 -7.72 -0.48
N PHE A 92 7.68 -8.29 0.65
CA PHE A 92 9.07 -8.68 0.95
C PHE A 92 9.11 -9.74 2.05
N ASP A 93 10.25 -10.41 2.21
CA ASP A 93 10.41 -11.43 3.26
C ASP A 93 10.33 -10.81 4.66
N VAL A 94 9.30 -11.18 5.42
CA VAL A 94 9.04 -10.70 6.79
C VAL A 94 9.48 -11.68 7.88
N SER A 95 10.13 -12.80 7.54
CA SER A 95 10.48 -13.86 8.49
C SER A 95 11.37 -13.40 9.65
N ASN A 96 12.16 -12.34 9.45
CA ASN A 96 13.04 -11.73 10.45
C ASN A 96 12.43 -10.48 11.12
N ILE A 97 11.13 -10.24 10.99
CA ILE A 97 10.43 -9.11 11.61
C ILE A 97 9.46 -9.64 12.66
N ASN A 98 9.74 -9.30 13.92
CA ASN A 98 8.96 -9.74 15.08
C ASN A 98 8.04 -8.63 15.59
N MET A 99 7.04 -9.02 16.38
CA MET A 99 6.14 -8.08 17.05
C MET A 99 6.95 -7.14 17.96
N GLY A 100 6.79 -5.82 17.75
CA GLY A 100 7.48 -4.79 18.53
C GLY A 100 8.84 -4.38 17.99
N ASP A 101 9.33 -5.01 16.91
CA ASP A 101 10.55 -4.54 16.25
C ASP A 101 10.31 -3.15 15.61
N VAL A 102 11.29 -2.27 15.77
CA VAL A 102 11.35 -1.00 15.05
C VAL A 102 12.26 -1.18 13.84
N ILE A 103 11.76 -0.80 12.67
CA ILE A 103 12.44 -0.97 11.38
C ILE A 103 12.46 0.34 10.60
N ASP A 104 13.51 0.52 9.81
CA ASP A 104 13.61 1.61 8.86
C ASP A 104 13.35 1.08 7.44
N VAL A 105 12.29 1.59 6.80
CA VAL A 105 11.95 1.22 5.42
C VAL A 105 12.41 2.34 4.49
N TYR A 106 13.16 1.98 3.46
CA TYR A 106 13.68 2.92 2.46
C TYR A 106 13.03 2.65 1.09
N PRO A 107 11.84 3.22 0.78
CA PRO A 107 11.08 2.87 -0.42
C PRO A 107 11.79 3.15 -1.75
N TYR A 108 12.67 4.15 -1.77
CA TYR A 108 13.44 4.51 -2.96
C TYR A 108 14.67 3.64 -3.17
N GLU A 109 15.22 3.07 -2.10
CA GLU A 109 16.39 2.18 -2.14
C GLU A 109 16.01 0.70 -2.18
N GLY A 110 14.74 0.36 -1.92
CA GLY A 110 14.27 -1.02 -1.95
C GLY A 110 14.85 -1.88 -0.82
N LYS A 111 15.04 -1.32 0.38
CA LYS A 111 15.60 -2.04 1.52
C LYS A 111 14.87 -1.74 2.82
N VAL A 112 14.93 -2.69 3.75
CA VAL A 112 14.49 -2.57 5.13
C VAL A 112 15.68 -2.83 6.02
N CYS A 113 15.97 -1.91 6.93
CA CYS A 113 17.03 -2.04 7.92
C CYS A 113 16.45 -2.15 9.32
N LYS A 114 17.25 -2.70 10.24
CA LYS A 114 16.97 -2.58 11.67
C LYS A 114 17.13 -1.12 12.10
N HIS A 115 16.19 -0.60 12.89
CA HIS A 115 16.30 0.76 13.40
C HIS A 115 17.60 0.97 14.20
N ASP A 116 18.18 2.16 14.09
CA ASP A 116 19.49 2.53 14.68
C ASP A 116 20.69 1.70 14.17
N SER A 117 20.58 1.07 12.99
CA SER A 117 21.63 0.26 12.39
C SER A 117 21.60 0.31 10.87
N ASP A 118 22.76 0.06 10.24
CA ASP A 118 22.87 -0.16 8.80
C ASP A 118 22.62 -1.64 8.40
N GLU A 119 22.25 -2.48 9.36
CA GLU A 119 21.95 -3.90 9.15
C GLU A 119 20.68 -4.06 8.30
N VAL A 120 20.86 -4.52 7.07
CA VAL A 120 19.77 -4.83 6.14
C VAL A 120 19.09 -6.13 6.57
N ILE A 121 17.82 -6.06 6.92
CA ILE A 121 16.96 -7.21 7.25
C ILE A 121 16.51 -7.90 5.97
N THR A 122 16.08 -7.11 4.99
CA THR A 122 15.56 -7.61 3.71
C THR A 122 15.59 -6.53 2.63
N THR A 123 15.47 -6.94 1.38
CA THR A 123 15.40 -6.07 0.20
C THR A 123 14.14 -6.37 -0.60
N PHE A 124 13.65 -5.39 -1.35
CA PHE A 124 12.42 -5.49 -2.11
C PHE A 124 12.42 -4.66 -3.37
N GLU A 125 11.57 -5.05 -4.31
CA GLU A 125 11.25 -4.25 -5.48
C GLU A 125 9.82 -3.74 -5.40
N MET A 126 9.64 -2.47 -5.77
CA MET A 126 8.31 -1.90 -5.88
C MET A 126 7.59 -2.52 -7.07
N LYS A 127 6.37 -3.02 -6.85
CA LYS A 127 5.53 -3.60 -7.92
C LYS A 127 5.32 -2.63 -9.10
N THR A 128 5.31 -1.34 -8.82
CA THR A 128 5.32 -0.27 -9.82
C THR A 128 5.94 0.98 -9.21
N PRO A 129 6.75 1.74 -9.97
CA PRO A 129 7.29 3.00 -9.49
C PRO A 129 6.20 4.05 -9.23
N VAL A 130 5.00 3.88 -9.82
CA VAL A 130 3.83 4.77 -9.67
C VAL A 130 3.25 4.74 -8.25
N LEU A 131 3.44 3.66 -7.49
CA LEU A 131 2.88 3.52 -6.14
C LEU A 131 3.29 4.66 -5.20
N LEU A 132 4.50 5.22 -5.37
CA LEU A 132 4.95 6.36 -4.56
C LEU A 132 4.20 7.66 -4.86
N ASP A 133 3.78 7.86 -6.12
CA ASP A 133 2.91 8.97 -6.49
C ASP A 133 1.49 8.76 -5.95
N GLU A 134 1.02 7.51 -5.90
CA GLU A 134 -0.29 7.15 -5.35
C GLU A 134 -0.36 7.46 -3.86
N VAL A 135 0.65 7.04 -3.08
CA VAL A 135 0.75 7.36 -1.65
C VAL A 135 0.80 8.88 -1.44
N ARG A 136 1.62 9.60 -2.21
CA ARG A 136 1.71 11.07 -2.14
C ARG A 136 0.36 11.75 -2.41
N ALA A 137 -0.43 11.21 -3.33
CA ALA A 137 -1.75 11.74 -3.66
C ALA A 137 -2.85 11.36 -2.65
N GLY A 138 -2.53 10.58 -1.61
CA GLY A 138 -3.52 10.03 -0.67
C GLY A 138 -4.33 8.86 -1.24
N GLY A 139 -3.80 8.20 -2.28
CA GLY A 139 -4.35 7.01 -2.90
C GLY A 139 -4.30 7.04 -4.43
N ARG A 140 -4.38 5.84 -5.02
CA ARG A 140 -4.42 5.65 -6.48
C ARG A 140 -5.58 6.36 -7.16
N ILE A 141 -6.78 6.31 -6.58
CA ILE A 141 -7.97 6.96 -7.14
C ILE A 141 -7.81 8.50 -7.19
N PRO A 142 -7.45 9.19 -6.09
CA PRO A 142 -7.09 10.61 -6.13
C PRO A 142 -6.02 10.95 -7.17
N LEU A 143 -4.96 10.14 -7.29
CA LEU A 143 -3.90 10.36 -8.27
C LEU A 143 -4.45 10.35 -9.70
N ILE A 144 -5.25 9.34 -10.07
CA ILE A 144 -5.80 9.21 -11.42
C ILE A 144 -6.67 10.43 -11.77
N ILE A 145 -7.52 10.87 -10.83
CA ILE A 145 -8.39 12.03 -11.01
C ILE A 145 -7.55 13.31 -11.17
N GLY A 146 -6.61 13.55 -10.26
CA GLY A 146 -5.75 14.75 -10.29
C GLY A 146 -4.85 14.82 -11.53
N ARG A 147 -4.28 13.69 -11.94
CA ARG A 147 -3.49 13.56 -13.17
C ARG A 147 -4.35 13.85 -14.40
N GLY A 148 -5.55 13.27 -14.48
CA GLY A 148 -6.49 13.51 -15.57
C GLY A 148 -6.93 14.97 -15.67
N LEU A 149 -7.22 15.61 -14.53
CA LEU A 149 -7.54 17.05 -14.46
C LEU A 149 -6.37 17.90 -14.97
N THR A 150 -5.15 17.59 -14.52
CA THR A 150 -3.94 18.29 -14.95
C THR A 150 -3.74 18.19 -16.47
N SER A 151 -3.86 16.98 -17.04
CA SER A 151 -3.72 16.77 -18.48
C SER A 151 -4.74 17.57 -19.29
N LYS A 152 -6.02 17.58 -18.85
CA LYS A 152 -7.07 18.36 -19.54
C LYS A 152 -6.81 19.87 -19.49
N ALA A 153 -6.44 20.39 -18.32
CA ALA A 153 -6.13 21.82 -18.18
C ALA A 153 -4.95 22.23 -19.07
N ARG A 154 -3.90 21.42 -19.14
CA ARG A 154 -2.74 21.70 -20.00
C ARG A 154 -3.07 21.69 -21.47
N ALA A 155 -3.88 20.72 -21.92
CA ALA A 155 -4.34 20.66 -23.30
C ALA A 155 -5.12 21.93 -23.70
N GLU A 156 -6.03 22.39 -22.83
CA GLU A 156 -6.80 23.62 -23.05
C GLU A 156 -5.90 24.87 -23.10
N LEU A 157 -4.83 24.88 -22.31
CA LEU A 157 -3.84 25.96 -22.29
C LEU A 157 -2.80 25.87 -23.42
N GLY A 158 -2.90 24.87 -24.31
CA GLY A 158 -1.91 24.64 -25.36
C GLY A 158 -0.51 24.27 -24.84
N LEU A 159 -0.42 23.77 -23.60
CA LEU A 159 0.83 23.35 -22.98
C LEU A 159 1.16 21.89 -23.33
N PRO A 160 2.46 21.52 -23.40
CA PRO A 160 2.87 20.15 -23.67
C PRO A 160 2.46 19.19 -22.55
N ALA A 161 2.53 17.88 -22.82
CA ALA A 161 2.32 16.85 -21.80
C ALA A 161 3.20 17.08 -20.56
N PHE A 162 2.69 16.69 -19.39
CA PHE A 162 3.38 16.90 -18.12
C PHE A 162 4.15 15.65 -17.71
N ASP A 163 5.42 15.80 -17.36
CA ASP A 163 6.37 14.73 -17.07
C ASP A 163 6.70 14.57 -15.57
N LEU A 164 6.00 15.29 -14.70
CA LEU A 164 6.20 15.18 -13.24
C LEU A 164 5.80 13.82 -12.67
N PHE A 165 4.76 13.21 -13.24
CA PHE A 165 4.20 11.97 -12.72
C PHE A 165 4.89 10.75 -13.32
N LYS A 166 5.22 9.78 -12.47
CA LYS A 166 5.72 8.49 -12.93
C LYS A 166 4.65 7.77 -13.76
N THR A 167 5.11 7.13 -14.84
CA THR A 167 4.29 6.31 -15.72
C THR A 167 4.62 4.83 -15.52
N PRO A 168 3.65 3.92 -15.75
CA PRO A 168 3.95 2.49 -15.81
C PRO A 168 4.98 2.19 -16.90
N ASP A 169 5.83 1.21 -16.66
CA ASP A 169 6.79 0.74 -17.66
C ASP A 169 6.07 0.13 -18.86
N GLN A 170 6.60 0.42 -20.05
CA GLN A 170 6.09 -0.20 -21.27
C GLN A 170 6.60 -1.64 -21.36
N PRO A 171 5.73 -2.62 -21.64
CA PRO A 171 6.17 -3.98 -21.86
C PRO A 171 7.07 -4.05 -23.10
N ALA A 172 8.07 -4.94 -23.06
CA ALA A 172 8.97 -5.16 -24.19
C ALA A 172 8.20 -5.57 -25.46
N GLU A 173 8.68 -5.12 -26.62
CA GLU A 173 8.11 -5.52 -27.91
C GLU A 173 8.13 -7.05 -28.06
N SER A 174 7.03 -7.59 -28.58
CA SER A 174 6.86 -9.02 -28.74
C SER A 174 6.14 -9.32 -30.05
N THR A 175 6.68 -10.28 -30.80
CA THR A 175 6.05 -10.82 -32.01
C THR A 175 5.01 -11.91 -31.69
N LYS A 176 4.86 -12.29 -30.42
CA LYS A 176 3.89 -13.30 -29.99
C LYS A 176 2.48 -12.71 -30.00
N GLY A 177 1.49 -13.52 -30.35
CA GLY A 177 0.09 -13.13 -30.27
C GLY A 177 -0.40 -12.93 -28.82
N PHE A 178 -1.54 -12.27 -28.68
CA PHE A 178 -2.18 -12.03 -27.37
C PHE A 178 -3.06 -13.21 -26.92
N THR A 179 -3.06 -13.47 -25.62
CA THR A 179 -4.01 -14.38 -24.96
C THR A 179 -5.43 -13.82 -25.01
N LEU A 180 -6.44 -14.65 -24.68
CA LEU A 180 -7.84 -14.20 -24.67
C LEU A 180 -8.07 -13.05 -23.67
N ALA A 181 -7.51 -13.14 -22.46
CA ALA A 181 -7.64 -12.09 -21.45
C ALA A 181 -7.00 -10.76 -21.92
N GLN A 182 -5.80 -10.82 -22.52
CA GLN A 182 -5.14 -9.64 -23.10
C GLN A 182 -5.97 -9.03 -24.24
N LYS A 183 -6.58 -9.85 -25.11
CA LYS A 183 -7.48 -9.36 -26.17
C LYS A 183 -8.72 -8.69 -25.62
N MET A 184 -9.32 -9.24 -24.55
CA MET A 184 -10.50 -8.65 -23.90
C MET A 184 -10.17 -7.29 -23.28
N VAL A 185 -9.05 -7.18 -22.56
CA VAL A 185 -8.61 -5.91 -21.97
C VAL A 185 -8.23 -4.91 -23.05
N GLY A 186 -7.43 -5.31 -24.05
CA GLY A 186 -7.04 -4.45 -25.17
C GLY A 186 -8.26 -3.88 -25.90
N LYS A 187 -9.23 -4.74 -26.25
CA LYS A 187 -10.48 -4.29 -26.88
C LYS A 187 -11.27 -3.28 -26.04
N ALA A 188 -11.21 -3.36 -24.71
CA ALA A 188 -11.89 -2.42 -23.82
C ALA A 188 -11.16 -1.07 -23.71
N CYS A 189 -9.86 -1.01 -24.02
CA CYS A 189 -9.05 0.19 -23.98
C CYS A 189 -9.02 0.98 -25.30
N GLY A 190 -9.62 0.47 -26.37
CA GLY A 190 -9.59 1.05 -27.72
C GLY A 190 -8.44 0.54 -28.57
#